data_AF-A0A173LXQ5-F1
#
_entry.id   AF-A0A173LXQ5-F1
#
_cell.length_a   1.000
_cell.length_b   1.000
_cell.length_c   1.000
_cell.angle_alpha   90.00
_cell.angle_beta   90.00
_cell.angle_gamma   90.00
#
_symmetry.space_group_name_H-M   'P 1'
#
loop_
_entity.id
_entity.type
_entity.pdbx_description
1 polymer ?
#
loop_
_entity_poly.entity_id
_entity_poly.type
_entity_poly.pdbx_seq_one_letter_code
_entity_poly.pdbx_strand_id
1 'polypeptide(L)'
;MLNRWPHFANIIGGIDRAVQRDSAGVRTTAEGYIPIPATRLSIDECESFLKSYTGNTDEWVSRVDGAQDAIMFTRMAEVAFRSHPIEERAHRVTRFRCIRCDNNSLLWIPPANIGDHVQVKCVTDGCDYELDQSSFEIVSELDGKKAVNA
;
A
#
# COMPACT_ATOMS: atom_id res chain seq x y z
N MET A 1 6.93 -1.28 15.00
CA MET A 1 7.36 -1.54 13.61
C MET A 1 7.96 -2.94 13.47
N LEU A 2 9.00 -3.25 14.25
CA LEU A 2 9.64 -4.58 14.32
C LEU A 2 8.63 -5.74 14.46
N ASN A 3 7.66 -5.63 15.35
CA ASN A 3 6.66 -6.69 15.57
C ASN A 3 5.71 -6.92 14.36
N ARG A 4 5.52 -5.91 13.50
CA ARG A 4 4.62 -6.00 12.33
C ARG A 4 5.35 -6.50 11.08
N TRP A 5 6.67 -6.32 11.02
CA TRP A 5 7.48 -6.61 9.85
C TRP A 5 7.43 -8.08 9.39
N PRO A 6 7.58 -9.09 10.26
CA PRO A 6 7.54 -10.50 9.84
C PRO A 6 6.24 -10.90 9.15
N HIS A 7 5.11 -10.42 9.70
CA HIS A 7 3.79 -10.66 9.10
C HIS A 7 3.67 -9.98 7.73
N PHE A 8 4.12 -8.72 7.65
CA PHE A 8 4.10 -7.96 6.40
C PHE A 8 4.93 -8.62 5.30
N ALA A 9 6.20 -8.94 5.60
CA ALA A 9 7.12 -9.56 4.66
C ALA A 9 6.60 -10.90 4.13
N ASN A 10 5.93 -11.70 4.98
CA ASN A 10 5.32 -12.96 4.57
C ASN A 10 4.19 -12.74 3.54
N ILE A 11 3.27 -11.80 3.81
CA ILE A 11 2.16 -11.51 2.92
C ILE A 11 2.67 -10.99 1.58
N ILE A 12 3.49 -9.93 1.58
CA ILE A 12 3.91 -9.30 0.32
C ILE A 12 4.88 -10.19 -0.47
N GLY A 13 5.69 -11.01 0.21
CA GLY A 13 6.55 -12.00 -0.44
C GLY A 13 5.76 -13.13 -1.12
N GLY A 14 4.52 -13.36 -0.72
CA GLY A 14 3.60 -14.30 -1.36
C GLY A 14 2.99 -13.78 -2.67
N ILE A 15 2.83 -12.46 -2.81
CA ILE A 15 2.17 -11.81 -3.96
C ILE A 15 2.97 -12.04 -5.26
N ASP A 16 4.30 -12.01 -5.18
CA ASP A 16 5.19 -12.13 -6.34
C ASP A 16 5.27 -13.54 -6.95
N ARG A 17 4.76 -14.57 -6.26
CA ARG A 17 4.72 -15.93 -6.80
C ARG A 17 3.79 -16.07 -8.01
N ALA A 18 2.95 -15.07 -8.28
CA ALA A 18 2.03 -15.04 -9.42
C ALA A 18 2.66 -14.58 -10.74
N VAL A 19 3.92 -14.11 -10.76
CA VAL A 19 4.63 -13.83 -12.02
C VAL A 19 5.22 -15.13 -12.56
N GLN A 20 4.35 -16.08 -12.93
CA GLN A 20 4.78 -17.18 -13.81
C GLN A 20 5.10 -16.60 -15.17
N ARG A 21 6.34 -16.83 -15.62
CA ARG A 21 6.74 -16.63 -17.01
C ARG A 21 5.90 -17.58 -17.85
N ASP A 22 4.82 -17.09 -18.46
CA ASP A 22 4.18 -17.82 -19.54
C ASP A 22 5.04 -17.67 -20.80
N SER A 23 6.21 -18.31 -20.77
CA SER A 23 7.04 -18.47 -21.95
C SER A 23 6.41 -19.61 -22.75
N ALA A 24 5.48 -19.26 -23.65
CA ALA A 24 4.84 -20.13 -24.61
C ALA A 24 5.84 -20.80 -25.60
N GLY A 25 6.81 -21.55 -25.09
CA GLY A 25 7.81 -22.30 -25.85
C GLY A 25 8.92 -21.47 -26.52
N VAL A 26 8.94 -20.14 -26.39
CA VAL A 26 9.96 -19.32 -27.07
C VAL A 26 11.28 -19.30 -26.28
N ARG A 27 12.31 -19.95 -26.83
CA ARG A 27 13.69 -19.86 -26.36
C ARG A 27 14.30 -18.54 -26.84
N THR A 28 14.23 -17.48 -26.04
CA THR A 28 15.02 -16.27 -26.30
C THR A 28 16.40 -16.38 -25.65
N THR A 29 17.43 -16.00 -26.41
CA THR A 29 18.81 -15.85 -25.95
C THR A 29 18.87 -14.89 -24.77
N ALA A 30 19.59 -15.27 -23.72
CA ALA A 30 19.64 -14.57 -22.44
C ALA A 30 20.44 -13.25 -22.52
N GLU A 31 19.86 -12.22 -23.13
CA GLU A 31 20.13 -10.82 -22.81
C GLU A 31 18.90 -10.26 -22.10
N GLY A 32 18.72 -10.60 -20.83
CA GLY A 32 17.55 -10.17 -20.09
C GLY A 32 17.88 -10.06 -18.62
N TYR A 33 18.04 -8.84 -18.13
CA TYR A 33 17.90 -8.56 -16.71
C TYR A 33 16.57 -9.18 -16.24
N ILE A 34 16.64 -10.09 -15.28
CA ILE A 34 15.44 -10.57 -14.59
C ILE A 34 15.04 -9.41 -13.67
N PRO A 35 13.93 -8.69 -13.92
CA PRO A 35 13.53 -7.64 -13.01
C PRO A 35 13.13 -8.29 -11.69
N ILE A 36 13.89 -8.03 -10.62
CA ILE A 36 13.51 -8.42 -9.28
C ILE A 36 12.23 -7.65 -8.94
N PRO A 37 11.15 -8.31 -8.52
CA PRO A 37 9.94 -7.61 -8.11
C PRO A 37 10.22 -6.58 -7.02
N ALA A 38 9.58 -5.40 -7.11
CA ALA A 38 9.83 -4.28 -6.19
C ALA A 38 9.53 -4.63 -4.72
N THR A 39 8.52 -5.47 -4.50
CA THR A 39 8.17 -6.09 -3.22
C THR A 39 9.30 -6.96 -2.69
N ARG A 40 9.89 -7.83 -3.53
CA ARG A 40 11.02 -8.68 -3.14
C ARG A 40 12.28 -7.88 -2.82
N LEU A 41 12.55 -6.82 -3.58
CA LEU A 41 13.65 -5.88 -3.32
C LEU A 41 13.46 -5.17 -1.97
N SER A 42 12.24 -4.67 -1.70
CA SER A 42 11.91 -3.99 -0.44
C SER A 42 12.09 -4.91 0.78
N ILE A 43 11.74 -6.20 0.64
CA ILE A 43 11.99 -7.20 1.68
C ILE A 43 13.48 -7.39 1.90
N ASP A 44 14.24 -7.62 0.83
CA ASP A 44 15.68 -7.91 0.89
C ASP A 44 16.47 -6.76 1.54
N GLU A 45 16.15 -5.52 1.16
CA GLU A 45 16.76 -4.32 1.75
C GLU A 45 16.50 -4.22 3.26
N CYS A 46 15.25 -4.42 3.69
CA CYS A 46 14.91 -4.37 5.12
C CYS A 46 15.51 -5.55 5.90
N GLU A 47 15.52 -6.76 5.32
CA GLU A 47 16.18 -7.93 5.92
C GLU A 47 17.68 -7.73 6.06
N SER A 48 18.32 -7.00 5.14
CA SER A 48 19.75 -6.70 5.22
C SER A 48 20.11 -5.92 6.49
N PHE A 49 19.30 -4.93 6.88
CA PHE A 49 19.48 -4.15 8.11
C PHE A 49 19.08 -4.94 9.36
N LEU A 50 18.13 -5.88 9.25
CA LEU A 50 17.76 -6.75 10.37
C LEU A 50 18.82 -7.82 10.70
N LYS A 51 19.81 -8.07 9.85
CA LYS A 51 20.84 -9.09 10.10
C LYS A 51 21.62 -8.85 11.40
N SER A 52 21.79 -7.60 11.82
CA SER A 52 22.46 -7.24 13.07
C SER A 52 21.55 -7.32 14.31
N TYR A 53 20.25 -7.55 14.12
CA TYR A 53 19.27 -7.65 15.20
C TYR A 53 19.26 -9.06 15.83
N THR A 54 19.55 -9.13 17.13
CA THR A 54 19.63 -10.38 17.91
C THR A 54 18.38 -10.68 18.74
N GLY A 55 17.32 -9.88 18.61
CA GLY A 55 16.07 -10.04 19.36
C GLY A 55 15.89 -9.09 20.54
N ASN A 56 16.90 -8.29 20.90
CA ASN A 56 16.80 -7.23 21.91
C ASN A 56 17.03 -5.86 21.27
N THR A 57 15.99 -5.03 21.23
CA THR A 57 16.06 -3.70 20.60
C THR A 57 16.98 -2.75 21.37
N ASP A 58 16.95 -2.77 22.70
CA ASP A 58 17.78 -1.88 23.53
C ASP A 58 19.27 -2.18 23.34
N GLU A 59 19.61 -3.47 23.29
CA GLU A 59 20.97 -3.90 22.98
C GLU A 59 21.38 -3.50 21.57
N TRP A 60 20.48 -3.68 20.59
CA TRP A 60 20.76 -3.36 19.19
C TRP A 60 21.07 -1.87 19.00
N VAL A 61 20.25 -0.97 19.56
CA VAL A 61 20.47 0.49 19.44
C VAL A 61 21.57 1.03 20.34
N SER A 62 22.04 0.25 21.33
CA SER A 62 23.15 0.67 22.19
C SER A 62 24.50 0.71 21.46
N ARG A 63 24.62 0.00 20.33
CA ARG A 63 25.83 -0.04 19.50
C ARG A 63 25.70 0.93 18.34
N VAL A 64 26.81 1.52 17.91
CA VAL A 64 26.80 2.54 16.84
C VAL A 64 26.32 1.97 15.51
N ASP A 65 26.78 0.77 15.16
CA ASP A 65 26.37 0.03 13.96
C ASP A 65 24.89 -0.39 14.04
N GLY A 66 24.47 -0.98 15.16
CA GLY A 66 23.09 -1.39 15.36
C GLY A 66 22.09 -0.22 15.42
N ALA A 67 22.49 0.94 15.95
CA ALA A 67 21.67 2.15 15.90
C ALA A 67 21.48 2.65 14.46
N GLN A 68 22.53 2.63 13.64
CA GLN A 68 22.45 3.00 12.23
C GLN A 68 21.53 2.04 11.47
N ASP A 69 21.70 0.73 11.66
CA ASP A 69 20.86 -0.28 11.04
C ASP A 69 19.40 -0.16 11.48
N ALA A 70 19.14 0.12 12.75
CA ALA A 70 17.78 0.33 13.25
C ALA A 70 17.09 1.54 12.61
N ILE A 71 17.81 2.65 12.42
CA ILE A 71 17.30 3.84 11.72
C ILE A 71 17.00 3.52 10.25
N MET A 72 17.95 2.87 9.56
CA MET A 72 17.78 2.52 8.15
C MET A 72 16.64 1.52 7.95
N PHE A 73 16.58 0.47 8.77
CA PHE A 73 15.46 -0.46 8.79
C PHE A 73 14.12 0.26 8.96
N THR A 74 14.03 1.15 9.96
CA THR A 74 12.78 1.86 10.27
C THR A 74 12.33 2.70 9.06
N ARG A 75 13.26 3.47 8.48
CA ARG A 75 12.99 4.29 7.30
C ARG A 75 12.52 3.46 6.11
N MET A 76 13.21 2.36 5.81
CA MET A 76 12.90 1.52 4.66
C MET A 76 11.60 0.75 4.86
N ALA A 77 11.34 0.26 6.07
CA ALA A 77 10.08 -0.39 6.41
C ALA A 77 8.88 0.57 6.25
N GLU A 78 9.00 1.85 6.65
CA GLU A 78 7.93 2.84 6.42
C GLU A 78 7.66 3.13 4.94
N VAL A 79 8.71 3.13 4.13
CA VAL A 79 8.56 3.24 2.67
C VAL A 79 7.84 2.00 2.15
N ALA A 80 8.28 0.80 2.51
CA ALA A 80 7.67 -0.46 2.10
C ALA A 80 6.19 -0.56 2.52
N PHE A 81 5.83 -0.17 3.75
CA PHE A 81 4.45 -0.15 4.22
C PHE A 81 3.55 0.81 3.43
N ARG A 82 4.13 1.86 2.84
CA ARG A 82 3.38 2.83 2.01
C ARG A 82 3.30 2.40 0.56
N SER A 83 4.36 1.80 0.01
CA SER A 83 4.40 1.35 -1.38
C SER A 83 3.61 0.05 -1.59
N HIS A 84 3.52 -0.80 -0.57
CA HIS A 84 2.87 -2.11 -0.64
C HIS A 84 1.85 -2.30 0.49
N PRO A 85 0.75 -1.53 0.51
CA PRO A 85 -0.25 -1.65 1.57
C PRO A 85 -0.93 -3.04 1.52
N ILE A 86 -0.87 -3.76 2.64
CA ILE A 86 -1.58 -5.05 2.82
C ILE A 86 -3.06 -4.83 3.16
N GLU A 87 -3.32 -3.79 3.96
CA GLU A 87 -4.66 -3.38 4.36
C GLU A 87 -4.99 -2.11 3.60
N GLU A 88 -6.18 -2.07 3.02
CA GLU A 88 -6.72 -0.83 2.49
C GLU A 88 -6.86 0.17 3.65
N ARG A 89 -6.36 1.39 3.47
CA ARG A 89 -6.44 2.46 4.47
C ARG A 89 -7.42 3.50 4.04
N ALA A 90 -7.94 4.24 5.03
CA ALA A 90 -8.70 5.43 4.73
C ALA A 90 -7.85 6.41 3.92
N HIS A 91 -8.34 6.78 2.74
CA HIS A 91 -7.60 7.60 1.80
C HIS A 91 -8.51 8.59 1.10
N ARG A 92 -7.95 9.70 0.66
CA ARG A 92 -8.70 10.73 -0.04
C ARG A 92 -9.04 10.22 -1.44
N VAL A 93 -10.31 10.33 -1.82
CA VAL A 93 -10.76 10.03 -3.18
C VAL A 93 -10.22 11.12 -4.10
N THR A 94 -9.35 10.76 -5.03
CA THR A 94 -8.80 11.69 -6.01
C THR A 94 -9.74 11.82 -7.21
N ARG A 95 -9.80 13.03 -7.79
CA ARG A 95 -10.53 13.33 -9.04
C ARG A 95 -12.06 13.26 -8.98
N PHE A 96 -12.64 13.11 -7.80
CA PHE A 96 -14.08 13.14 -7.62
C PHE A 96 -14.46 14.19 -6.59
N ARG A 97 -15.38 15.10 -6.98
CA ARG A 97 -15.85 16.20 -6.13
C ARG A 97 -17.10 15.76 -5.36
N CYS A 98 -17.26 16.28 -4.15
CA CYS A 98 -18.50 16.09 -3.40
C CYS A 98 -19.66 16.75 -4.14
N ILE A 99 -20.73 16.00 -4.42
CA ILE A 99 -21.91 16.51 -5.14
C ILE A 99 -22.62 17.64 -4.37
N ARG A 100 -22.49 17.66 -3.03
CA ARG A 100 -23.11 18.70 -2.19
C ARG A 100 -22.31 19.99 -2.12
N CYS A 101 -20.99 19.92 -1.91
CA CYS A 101 -20.17 21.11 -1.64
C CYS A 101 -19.11 21.40 -2.72
N ASP A 102 -19.06 20.62 -3.78
CA ASP A 102 -18.11 20.67 -4.91
C ASP A 102 -16.61 20.62 -4.51
N ASN A 103 -16.32 20.34 -3.24
CA ASN A 103 -14.95 20.20 -2.76
C ASN A 103 -14.42 18.79 -3.02
N ASN A 104 -13.12 18.70 -3.30
CA ASN A 104 -12.39 17.43 -3.46
C ASN A 104 -12.07 16.78 -2.11
N SER A 105 -12.91 16.89 -1.09
CA SER A 105 -12.60 16.49 0.31
C SER A 105 -13.21 15.14 0.72
N LEU A 106 -13.52 14.28 -0.26
CA LEU A 106 -14.07 12.96 0.00
C LEU A 106 -13.00 12.01 0.51
N LEU A 107 -13.33 11.27 1.56
CA LEU A 107 -12.50 10.27 2.21
C LEU A 107 -13.16 8.90 2.06
N TRP A 108 -12.45 7.98 1.43
CA TRP A 108 -12.77 6.57 1.41
C TRP A 108 -12.37 5.95 2.74
N ILE A 109 -13.30 5.26 3.41
CA ILE A 109 -13.11 4.64 4.72
C ILE A 109 -13.40 3.15 4.54
N PRO A 110 -12.37 2.29 4.58
CA PRO A 110 -12.54 0.85 4.44
C PRO A 110 -13.25 0.26 5.67
N PRO A 111 -13.94 -0.89 5.52
CA PRO A 111 -14.61 -1.55 6.63
C PRO A 111 -13.61 -2.00 7.70
N ALA A 112 -13.97 -1.79 8.97
CA ALA A 112 -13.14 -2.21 10.10
C ALA A 112 -13.28 -3.71 10.40
N ASN A 113 -14.45 -4.30 10.10
CA ASN A 113 -14.75 -5.70 10.35
C ASN A 113 -15.26 -6.41 9.10
N ILE A 114 -15.14 -7.73 9.10
CA ILE A 114 -15.73 -8.59 8.07
C ILE A 114 -17.26 -8.44 8.12
N GLY A 115 -17.85 -7.99 7.02
CA GLY A 115 -19.29 -7.77 6.88
C GLY A 115 -19.72 -6.30 6.95
N ASP A 116 -18.83 -5.38 7.37
CA ASP A 116 -19.07 -3.95 7.25
C ASP A 116 -18.93 -3.49 5.78
N HIS A 117 -19.57 -2.37 5.46
CA HIS A 117 -19.48 -1.75 4.13
C HIS A 117 -18.45 -0.61 4.12
N VAL A 118 -17.81 -0.40 2.97
CA VAL A 118 -17.00 0.80 2.74
C VAL A 118 -17.89 2.04 2.81
N GLN A 119 -17.43 3.08 3.49
CA GLN A 119 -18.07 4.38 3.56
C GLN A 119 -17.23 5.44 2.86
N VAL A 120 -17.85 6.34 2.12
CA VAL A 120 -17.21 7.51 1.52
C VAL A 120 -17.83 8.77 2.13
N LYS A 121 -17.05 9.53 2.89
CA LYS A 121 -17.52 10.72 3.63
C LYS A 121 -16.83 11.99 3.18
N CYS A 122 -17.56 13.10 3.09
CA CYS A 122 -16.97 14.41 2.92
C CYS A 122 -16.41 14.92 4.25
N VAL A 123 -15.18 15.44 4.23
CA VAL A 123 -14.48 15.95 5.43
C VAL A 123 -14.46 17.49 5.48
N THR A 124 -15.20 18.16 4.60
CA THR A 124 -15.31 19.63 4.65
C THR A 124 -16.22 20.04 5.82
N ASP A 125 -15.76 21.00 6.63
CA ASP A 125 -16.58 21.60 7.69
C ASP A 125 -17.92 22.08 7.14
N GLY A 126 -19.01 21.52 7.68
CA GLY A 126 -20.39 21.82 7.28
C GLY A 126 -20.97 20.95 6.17
N CYS A 127 -20.27 19.93 5.68
CA CYS A 127 -20.78 18.99 4.68
C CYS A 127 -20.81 17.54 5.19
N ASP A 128 -21.98 17.10 5.68
CA ASP A 128 -22.20 15.73 6.17
C ASP A 128 -22.64 14.77 5.05
N TYR A 129 -21.99 14.85 3.90
CA TYR A 129 -22.30 13.96 2.78
C TYR A 129 -21.63 12.61 2.95
N GLU A 130 -22.43 11.53 2.91
CA GLU A 130 -21.98 10.14 3.02
C GLU A 130 -22.54 9.31 1.86
N LEU A 131 -21.72 8.40 1.35
CA LEU A 131 -22.06 7.42 0.33
C LEU A 131 -21.58 6.04 0.78
N ASP A 132 -22.33 5.01 0.42
CA ASP A 132 -21.82 3.63 0.45
C ASP A 132 -21.00 3.33 -0.82
N GLN A 133 -20.30 2.20 -0.82
CA GLN A 133 -19.48 1.77 -1.95
C GLN A 133 -20.25 1.78 -3.28
N SER A 134 -21.42 1.13 -3.30
CA SER A 134 -22.24 0.97 -4.51
C SER A 134 -22.70 2.30 -5.07
N SER A 135 -23.16 3.21 -4.20
CA SER A 135 -23.62 4.54 -4.62
C SER A 135 -22.45 5.37 -5.12
N PHE A 136 -21.28 5.24 -4.50
CA PHE A 136 -20.08 5.92 -4.99
C PHE A 136 -19.67 5.42 -6.38
N GLU A 137 -19.64 4.11 -6.60
CA GLU A 137 -19.29 3.51 -7.91
C GLU A 137 -20.24 3.99 -9.01
N ILE A 138 -21.56 3.93 -8.79
CA ILE A 138 -22.57 4.40 -9.74
C ILE A 138 -22.36 5.88 -10.09
N VAL A 139 -22.14 6.73 -9.09
CA VAL A 139 -21.97 8.17 -9.31
C VAL A 139 -20.65 8.46 -10.04
N SER A 140 -19.57 7.75 -9.69
CA SER A 140 -18.28 7.91 -10.35
C SER A 140 -18.32 7.52 -11.83
N GLU A 141 -19.08 6.48 -12.19
CA GLU A 141 -19.29 6.09 -13.59
C GLU A 141 -20.07 7.15 -14.38
N LEU A 142 -21.10 7.74 -13.75
CA LEU A 142 -21.89 8.80 -14.38
C LEU A 142 -21.06 10.06 -14.63
N ASP A 143 -20.20 10.43 -13.68
CA ASP A 143 -19.32 11.59 -13.81
C ASP A 143 -18.21 11.34 -14.86
N GLY A 144 -17.62 10.14 -14.87
CA GLY A 144 -16.66 9.71 -15.90
C GLY A 144 -17.25 9.73 -17.31
N LYS A 145 -18.51 9.29 -17.49
CA LYS A 145 -19.21 9.35 -18.78
C LYS A 145 -19.52 10.78 -19.23
N LYS A 146 -19.70 11.74 -18.30
CA LYS A 146 -19.86 13.15 -18.64
C LYS A 146 -18.56 13.78 -19.11
N ALA A 147 -17.42 13.41 -18.52
CA ALA A 147 -16.11 13.94 -18.89
C ALA A 147 -15.61 13.47 -20.27
N VAL A 148 -16.07 12.33 -20.78
CA VAL A 148 -15.69 11.80 -22.12
C VAL A 148 -16.53 12.40 -23.25
N ASN A 149 -17.71 12.95 -22.94
CA ASN A 149 -18.65 13.50 -23.92
C ASN A 149 -18.64 15.04 -23.99
N ALA A 150 -17.67 15.69 -23.34
CA ALA A 150 -17.45 17.13 -23.36
C ALA A 150 -16.11 17.44 -24.04
#